data_AF-A0A6G3XUK9-F1
#
_entry.id   AF-A0A6G3XUK9-F1
#
_cell.length_a   1.000
_cell.length_b   1.000
_cell.length_c   1.000
_cell.angle_alpha   90.00
_cell.angle_beta   90.00
_cell.angle_gamma   90.00
#
_symmetry.space_group_name_H-M   'P 1'
#
loop_
_entity.id
_entity.type
_entity.pdbx_description
1 polymer ?
#
loop_
_entity_poly.entity_id
_entity_poly.type
_entity_poly.pdbx_seq_one_letter_code
_entity_poly.pdbx_strand_id
1 'polypeptide(L)'
;REQIALYLNFDMIASPNGVQFVFDGDNSDQVGEGPGPEGSAQLERDINEFLDGKGKPHEGTDFTGRSDYGPFIEVGIPSGGTDTGAEGIKTAAQAEVFGGEAGIAYDPCYHAACDDLDNIDMGHFDT
;
A
#
# COMPACT_ATOMS: atom_id res chain seq x y z
N ARG A 1 -0.43 24.77 -1.73
CA ARG A 1 -1.30 23.87 -2.54
C ARG A 1 -0.86 23.90 -3.98
N GLU A 2 -0.99 25.02 -4.71
CA GLU A 2 -0.63 25.14 -6.15
C GLU A 2 0.84 24.85 -6.51
N GLN A 3 1.75 24.76 -5.52
CA GLN A 3 3.17 24.43 -5.74
C GLN A 3 3.52 22.97 -5.41
N ILE A 4 2.57 22.18 -4.91
CA ILE A 4 2.79 20.77 -4.60
C ILE A 4 2.28 19.98 -5.81
N ALA A 5 3.22 19.40 -6.57
CA ALA A 5 2.88 18.66 -7.79
C ALA A 5 2.20 17.31 -7.48
N LEU A 6 2.65 16.63 -6.43
CA LEU A 6 2.17 15.33 -5.97
C LEU A 6 2.60 15.09 -4.53
N TYR A 7 1.98 14.09 -3.89
CA TYR A 7 2.37 13.56 -2.59
C TYR A 7 2.54 12.02 -2.68
N LEU A 8 3.60 11.46 -2.09
CA LEU A 8 3.79 10.01 -2.00
C LEU A 8 3.80 9.60 -0.53
N ASN A 9 2.99 8.61 -0.20
CA ASN A 9 2.79 8.09 1.14
C ASN A 9 3.38 6.67 1.24
N PHE A 10 4.21 6.44 2.26
CA PHE A 10 4.78 5.13 2.56
C PHE A 10 4.58 4.90 4.06
N ASP A 11 3.54 4.15 4.41
CA ASP A 11 3.19 3.88 5.80
C ASP A 11 2.99 2.37 5.96
N MET A 12 3.74 1.76 6.88
CA MET A 12 3.87 0.31 7.07
C MET A 12 4.29 -0.46 5.81
N ILE A 13 5.54 -0.31 5.38
CA ILE A 13 6.10 -0.92 4.15
C ILE A 13 6.89 -2.22 4.37
N ALA A 14 6.79 -2.83 5.55
CA ALA A 14 7.59 -4.01 5.89
C ALA A 14 6.90 -5.00 6.84
N SER A 15 5.57 -5.11 6.77
CA SER A 15 4.80 -5.99 7.63
C SER A 15 5.25 -7.46 7.47
N PRO A 16 5.41 -8.22 8.57
CA PRO A 16 6.04 -9.53 8.58
C PRO A 16 5.26 -10.61 7.80
N ASN A 17 3.95 -10.42 7.63
CA ASN A 17 3.08 -11.27 6.83
C ASN A 17 2.42 -10.44 5.72
N GLY A 18 3.13 -9.45 5.19
CA GLY A 18 2.59 -8.44 4.30
C GLY A 18 2.16 -8.91 2.90
N VAL A 19 1.50 -8.01 2.19
CA VAL A 19 1.20 -8.06 0.75
C VAL A 19 1.65 -6.74 0.17
N GLN A 20 2.27 -6.72 -1.02
CA GLN A 20 2.70 -5.44 -1.60
C GLN A 20 1.50 -4.69 -2.17
N PHE A 21 0.98 -3.71 -1.43
CA PHE A 21 -0.14 -2.89 -1.90
C PHE A 21 0.32 -1.60 -2.56
N VAL A 22 -0.41 -1.17 -3.59
CA VAL A 22 -0.23 0.11 -4.29
C VAL A 22 -1.56 0.83 -4.26
N PHE A 23 -1.57 2.11 -3.89
CA PHE A 23 -2.83 2.86 -3.85
C PHE A 23 -3.46 2.96 -5.25
N ASP A 24 -4.71 2.54 -5.37
CA ASP A 24 -5.47 2.50 -6.63
C ASP A 24 -5.89 3.94 -7.02
N GLY A 25 -5.07 4.54 -7.87
CA GLY A 25 -5.17 5.92 -8.30
C GLY A 25 -6.25 6.15 -9.35
N ASP A 26 -6.56 5.14 -10.15
CA ASP A 26 -7.58 5.20 -11.20
C ASP A 26 -8.87 4.43 -10.88
N ASN A 27 -8.92 3.75 -9.72
CA ASN A 27 -10.00 2.84 -9.33
C ASN A 27 -10.22 1.75 -10.38
N SER A 28 -9.12 1.15 -10.85
CA SER A 28 -9.13 0.11 -11.88
C SER A 28 -9.64 -1.22 -11.34
N ASP A 29 -9.50 -1.49 -10.03
CA ASP A 29 -10.02 -2.70 -9.40
C ASP A 29 -11.56 -2.66 -9.17
N GLN A 30 -12.16 -1.47 -9.17
CA GLN A 30 -13.60 -1.21 -8.97
C GLN A 30 -14.14 -1.73 -7.63
N VAL A 31 -13.30 -1.73 -6.60
CA VAL A 31 -13.65 -2.07 -5.23
C VAL A 31 -13.55 -0.81 -4.37
N GLY A 32 -14.27 -0.79 -3.24
CA GLY A 32 -14.06 0.24 -2.22
C GLY A 32 -14.32 1.68 -2.65
N GLU A 33 -13.31 2.53 -2.48
CA GLU A 33 -13.41 3.99 -2.60
C GLU A 33 -13.26 4.47 -4.07
N GLY A 34 -13.59 5.74 -4.31
CA GLY A 34 -13.40 6.36 -5.62
C GLY A 34 -11.91 6.56 -6.00
N PRO A 35 -11.61 6.91 -7.26
CA PRO A 35 -10.25 7.21 -7.68
C PRO A 35 -9.68 8.41 -6.90
N GLY A 36 -8.36 8.46 -6.80
CA GLY A 36 -7.65 9.63 -6.27
C GLY A 36 -7.79 10.88 -7.17
N PRO A 37 -7.27 12.05 -6.72
CA PRO A 37 -7.26 13.27 -7.55
C PRO A 37 -6.49 13.08 -8.87
N GLU A 38 -6.78 13.93 -9.85
CA GLU A 38 -6.10 13.92 -11.17
C GLU A 38 -4.57 13.91 -11.00
N GLY A 39 -3.91 12.89 -11.56
CA GLY A 39 -2.49 12.62 -11.36
C GLY A 39 -2.23 11.30 -10.61
N SER A 40 -3.12 10.88 -9.72
CA SER A 40 -2.93 9.69 -8.86
C SER A 40 -2.83 8.40 -9.69
N ALA A 41 -3.66 8.26 -10.73
CA ALA A 41 -3.57 7.19 -11.72
C ALA A 41 -2.18 7.06 -12.39
N GLN A 42 -1.48 8.18 -12.60
CA GLN A 42 -0.13 8.14 -13.17
C GLN A 42 0.89 7.66 -12.13
N LEU A 43 0.71 8.03 -10.86
CA LEU A 43 1.57 7.58 -9.76
C LEU A 43 1.45 6.07 -9.56
N GLU A 44 0.22 5.56 -9.52
CA GLU A 44 -0.06 4.13 -9.44
C GLU A 44 0.61 3.39 -10.61
N ARG A 45 0.36 3.81 -11.85
CA ARG A 45 0.98 3.19 -13.04
C ARG A 45 2.50 3.15 -12.92
N ASP A 46 3.14 4.26 -12.56
CA ASP A 46 4.60 4.34 -12.50
C ASP A 46 5.17 3.44 -11.39
N ILE A 47 4.45 3.26 -10.28
CA ILE A 47 4.81 2.31 -9.20
C ILE A 47 4.63 0.87 -9.66
N ASN A 48 3.49 0.54 -10.27
CA ASN A 48 3.22 -0.80 -10.81
C ASN A 48 4.30 -1.19 -11.84
N GLU A 49 4.64 -0.29 -12.78
CA GLU A 49 5.72 -0.52 -13.75
C GLU A 49 7.09 -0.74 -13.09
N PHE A 50 7.38 -0.03 -12.00
CA PHE A 50 8.61 -0.26 -11.22
C PHE A 50 8.62 -1.66 -10.58
N LEU A 51 7.52 -2.08 -9.96
CA LEU A 51 7.40 -3.39 -9.30
C LEU A 51 7.43 -4.54 -10.32
N ASP A 52 6.72 -4.40 -11.43
CA ASP A 52 6.75 -5.33 -12.56
C ASP A 52 8.16 -5.46 -13.12
N GLY A 53 8.88 -4.35 -13.29
CA GLY A 53 10.28 -4.32 -13.72
C GLY A 53 11.24 -5.05 -12.76
N LYS A 54 10.86 -5.19 -11.49
CA LYS A 54 11.57 -5.98 -10.47
C LYS A 54 11.05 -7.41 -10.35
N GLY A 55 9.98 -7.78 -11.06
CA GLY A 55 9.29 -9.07 -10.91
C GLY A 55 8.64 -9.24 -9.53
N LYS A 56 8.22 -8.14 -8.91
CA LYS A 56 7.57 -8.12 -7.60
C LYS A 56 6.05 -8.07 -7.81
N PRO A 57 5.29 -9.09 -7.36
CA PRO A 57 3.83 -9.02 -7.44
C PRO A 57 3.30 -7.88 -6.59
N HIS A 58 2.13 -7.34 -6.95
CA HIS A 58 1.47 -6.27 -6.22
C HIS A 58 -0.06 -6.37 -6.35
N GLU A 59 -0.77 -5.75 -5.41
CA GLU A 59 -2.24 -5.63 -5.39
C GLU A 59 -2.66 -4.16 -5.17
N GLY A 60 -3.83 -3.78 -5.67
CA GLY A 60 -4.42 -2.46 -5.43
C GLY A 60 -4.93 -2.30 -3.99
N THR A 61 -4.94 -1.07 -3.48
CA THR A 61 -5.57 -0.72 -2.20
C THR A 61 -6.21 0.68 -2.24
N ASP A 62 -7.31 0.84 -1.53
CA ASP A 62 -8.11 2.07 -1.54
C ASP A 62 -7.46 3.24 -0.81
N PHE A 63 -7.76 4.47 -1.25
CA PHE A 63 -7.55 5.68 -0.46
C PHE A 63 -8.61 5.83 0.65
N THR A 64 -8.61 4.94 1.64
CA THR A 64 -9.55 4.91 2.77
C THR A 64 -9.51 6.15 3.68
N GLY A 65 -8.52 7.03 3.52
CA GLY A 65 -8.33 8.23 4.34
C GLY A 65 -7.65 7.96 5.70
N ARG A 66 -7.14 6.74 5.91
CA ARG A 66 -6.50 6.30 7.17
C ARG A 66 -5.00 6.57 7.26
N SER A 67 -4.42 7.35 6.34
CA SER A 67 -3.00 7.71 6.32
C SER A 67 -2.80 9.19 5.93
N ASP A 68 -1.57 9.66 5.98
CA ASP A 68 -1.19 11.06 5.75
C ASP A 68 -1.50 11.61 4.34
N TYR A 69 -1.81 10.76 3.36
CA TYR A 69 -2.33 11.20 2.05
C TYR A 69 -3.70 11.89 2.15
N GLY A 70 -4.50 11.61 3.18
CA GLY A 70 -5.89 12.07 3.30
C GLY A 70 -6.03 13.58 3.12
N PRO A 71 -5.32 14.41 3.94
CA PRO A 71 -5.36 15.87 3.81
C PRO A 71 -4.87 16.42 2.47
N PHE A 72 -4.06 15.69 1.70
CA PHE A 72 -3.62 16.09 0.36
C PHE A 72 -4.72 15.82 -0.68
N ILE A 73 -5.34 14.65 -0.60
CA ILE A 73 -6.48 14.28 -1.45
C ILE A 73 -7.66 15.21 -1.24
N GLU A 74 -7.99 15.55 0.01
CA GLU A 74 -9.08 16.48 0.36
C GLU A 74 -8.96 17.85 -0.32
N VAL A 75 -7.75 18.24 -0.71
CA VAL A 75 -7.45 19.53 -1.34
C VAL A 75 -7.05 19.40 -2.81
N GLY A 76 -7.27 18.23 -3.41
CA GLY A 76 -7.05 17.96 -4.83
C GLY A 76 -5.59 17.77 -5.23
N ILE A 77 -4.69 17.50 -4.29
CA ILE A 77 -3.29 17.18 -4.61
C ILE A 77 -3.22 15.68 -4.93
N PRO A 78 -2.78 15.29 -6.15
CA PRO A 78 -2.61 13.88 -6.48
C PRO A 78 -1.68 13.19 -5.50
N SER A 79 -2.10 12.00 -5.09
CA SER A 79 -1.41 11.22 -4.08
C SER A 79 -1.26 9.78 -4.55
N GLY A 80 -0.24 9.10 -4.05
CA GLY A 80 0.03 7.70 -4.36
C GLY A 80 1.02 7.12 -3.35
N GLY A 81 1.51 5.91 -3.62
CA GLY A 81 2.44 5.22 -2.72
C GLY A 81 2.00 3.81 -2.41
N THR A 82 2.56 3.24 -1.36
CA THR A 82 2.43 1.82 -1.03
C THR A 82 2.36 1.58 0.47
N ASP A 83 1.75 0.46 0.84
CA ASP A 83 1.82 -0.13 2.17
C ASP A 83 1.96 -1.66 2.02
N THR A 84 2.09 -2.34 3.15
CA THR A 84 2.14 -3.82 3.19
C THR A 84 1.06 -4.46 4.04
N GLY A 85 0.04 -3.67 4.39
CA GLY A 85 -1.08 -4.06 5.23
C GLY A 85 -0.76 -4.03 6.73
N ALA A 86 -1.79 -3.76 7.52
CA ALA A 86 -1.71 -3.73 8.99
C ALA A 86 -2.58 -4.84 9.60
N GLU A 87 -3.73 -4.50 10.19
CA GLU A 87 -4.63 -5.44 10.85
C GLU A 87 -5.46 -6.34 9.90
N GLY A 88 -5.40 -6.07 8.59
CA GLY A 88 -6.11 -6.84 7.57
C GLY A 88 -5.66 -8.30 7.55
N ILE A 89 -6.59 -9.23 7.33
CA ILE A 89 -6.28 -10.66 7.35
C ILE A 89 -5.85 -11.14 5.96
N LYS A 90 -4.64 -11.70 5.88
CA LYS A 90 -4.11 -12.28 4.65
C LYS A 90 -5.02 -13.42 4.18
N THR A 91 -5.43 -13.36 2.93
CA THR A 91 -6.26 -14.40 2.29
C THR A 91 -5.41 -15.59 1.84
N ALA A 92 -6.06 -16.72 1.56
CA ALA A 92 -5.38 -17.88 0.99
C ALA A 92 -4.73 -17.58 -0.37
N ALA A 93 -5.40 -16.81 -1.23
CA ALA A 93 -4.87 -16.41 -2.53
C ALA A 93 -3.63 -15.52 -2.40
N GLN A 94 -3.66 -14.56 -1.47
CA GLN A 94 -2.48 -13.74 -1.17
C GLN A 94 -1.34 -14.59 -0.59
N ALA A 95 -1.61 -15.56 0.27
CA ALA A 95 -0.56 -16.45 0.78
C ALA A 95 0.07 -17.31 -0.33
N GLU A 96 -0.69 -17.68 -1.37
CA GLU A 96 -0.15 -18.38 -2.55
C GLU A 96 0.81 -17.51 -3.37
N VAL A 97 0.54 -16.19 -3.46
CA VAL A 97 1.34 -15.25 -4.27
C VAL A 97 2.51 -14.65 -3.49
N PHE A 98 2.25 -14.18 -2.26
CA PHE A 98 3.18 -13.41 -1.43
C PHE A 98 3.83 -14.25 -0.34
N GLY A 99 3.43 -15.52 -0.16
CA GLY A 99 3.86 -16.34 0.96
C GLY A 99 3.24 -15.91 2.29
N GLY A 100 3.85 -16.36 3.39
CA GLY A 100 3.34 -16.13 4.74
C GLY A 100 2.17 -17.05 5.11
N GLU A 101 1.32 -16.61 6.04
CA GLU A 101 0.25 -17.42 6.62
C GLU A 101 -1.13 -16.78 6.38
N ALA A 102 -1.99 -17.52 5.69
CA ALA A 102 -3.38 -17.12 5.49
C ALA A 102 -4.18 -17.20 6.80
N GLY A 103 -5.14 -16.29 6.98
CA GLY A 103 -5.94 -16.21 8.21
C GLY A 103 -5.25 -15.46 9.35
N ILE A 104 -4.01 -15.00 9.15
CA ILE A 104 -3.26 -14.13 10.07
C ILE A 104 -3.23 -12.71 9.51
N ALA A 105 -3.16 -11.72 10.40
CA ALA A 105 -3.01 -10.32 10.01
C ALA A 105 -1.73 -10.10 9.18
N TYR A 106 -1.70 -9.08 8.33
CA TYR A 106 -0.49 -8.68 7.62
C TYR A 106 0.61 -8.25 8.60
N ASP A 107 0.24 -7.51 9.64
CA ASP A 107 1.07 -7.20 10.80
C ASP A 107 0.34 -7.60 12.10
N PRO A 108 0.70 -8.76 12.70
CA PRO A 108 0.16 -9.20 13.98
C PRO A 108 0.54 -8.31 15.18
N CYS A 109 1.56 -7.47 15.02
CA CYS A 109 2.08 -6.56 16.04
C CYS A 109 1.64 -5.10 15.82
N TYR A 110 0.75 -4.81 14.87
CA TYR A 110 0.23 -3.46 14.64
C TYR A 110 -0.25 -2.79 15.93
N HIS A 111 0.34 -1.63 16.27
CA HIS A 111 0.10 -0.90 17.52
C HIS A 111 0.30 -1.70 18.83
N ALA A 112 1.12 -2.75 18.79
CA ALA A 112 1.46 -3.57 19.94
C ALA A 112 2.92 -3.35 20.38
N ALA A 113 3.26 -3.82 21.59
CA ALA A 113 4.61 -3.68 22.12
C ALA A 113 5.69 -4.48 21.36
N CYS A 114 5.27 -5.42 20.50
CA CYS A 114 6.16 -6.22 19.66
C CYS A 114 6.42 -5.59 18.28
N ASP A 115 5.87 -4.41 18.00
CA ASP A 115 6.24 -3.62 16.82
C ASP A 115 7.62 -2.98 17.05
N ASP A 116 8.66 -3.77 16.83
CA ASP A 116 10.06 -3.41 16.97
C ASP A 116 10.89 -3.91 15.77
N LEU A 117 12.22 -3.91 15.90
CA LEU A 117 13.11 -4.29 14.80
C LEU A 117 13.01 -5.76 14.38
N ASP A 118 12.43 -6.63 15.22
CA ASP A 118 12.18 -8.03 14.89
C ASP A 118 10.86 -8.22 14.11
N ASN A 119 10.04 -7.16 13.97
CA ASN A 119 8.74 -7.15 13.28
C ASN A 119 8.83 -6.66 11.81
N ILE A 120 9.94 -6.93 11.13
CA ILE A 120 10.22 -6.39 9.80
C ILE A 120 10.47 -7.52 8.79
N ASP A 121 9.67 -7.58 7.72
CA ASP A 121 10.02 -8.37 6.54
C ASP A 121 10.96 -7.57 5.63
N MET A 122 12.22 -7.99 5.55
CA MET A 122 13.21 -7.33 4.70
C MET A 122 12.95 -7.52 3.20
N GLY A 123 12.19 -8.56 2.81
CA GLY A 123 11.84 -8.80 1.41
C GLY A 123 10.87 -7.75 0.86
N HIS A 124 9.93 -7.30 1.70
CA HIS A 124 9.05 -6.18 1.46
C HIS A 124 9.76 -4.84 1.60
N PHE A 125 10.61 -4.66 2.62
CA PHE A 125 11.37 -3.42 2.82
C PHE A 125 12.32 -3.08 1.66
N ASP A 126 12.99 -4.09 1.07
CA ASP A 126 14.00 -3.92 0.02
C ASP A 126 13.42 -3.96 -1.43
N THR A 127 12.15 -3.59 -1.61
CA THR A 127 11.44 -3.66 -2.91
C THR A 127 12.00 -2.68 -3.98
#